data_AF-A0A7W8R1Z7-F1
#
_entry.id   AF-A0A7W8R1Z7-F1
#
_cell.length_a   1.000
_cell.length_b   1.000
_cell.length_c   1.000
_cell.angle_alpha   90.00
_cell.angle_beta   90.00
_cell.angle_gamma   90.00
#
_symmetry.space_group_name_H-M   'P 1'
#
loop_
_entity.id
_entity.type
_entity.pdbx_description
1 polymer ?
#
loop_
_entity_poly.entity_id
_entity_poly.type
_entity_poly.pdbx_seq_one_letter_code
_entity_poly.pdbx_strand_id
1 'polypeptide(L)'
;MVKATIQKITTTNNELPAISIPADHGIVQQVQCLIEMNYKAKRGQVFYADTVNMELTNLNRLLKKYLEKTLSSLIQDRIHKEAEYLLTETTLSCKEIAFALDTYDPPYFSRWFKKRTGLTPSQFRQKYQTLPDLTLKNF
;
A
#
# COMPACT_ATOMS: atom_id res chain seq x y z
N MET A 1 -39.76 7.64 41.76
CA MET A 1 -40.87 7.50 40.78
C MET A 1 -41.23 8.90 40.33
N VAL A 2 -41.31 9.35 39.06
CA VAL A 2 -41.11 8.82 37.68
C VAL A 2 -40.65 10.06 36.84
N LYS A 3 -39.86 10.07 35.75
CA LYS A 3 -39.49 9.13 34.67
C LYS A 3 -38.00 9.33 34.26
N ALA A 4 -37.58 8.81 33.10
CA ALA A 4 -36.34 9.20 32.41
C ALA A 4 -36.67 9.86 31.05
N THR A 5 -35.80 10.76 30.57
CA THR A 5 -35.79 11.29 29.18
C THR A 5 -34.33 11.51 28.73
N ILE A 6 -34.08 11.40 27.42
CA ILE A 6 -32.78 11.10 26.79
C ILE A 6 -32.15 12.33 26.09
N GLN A 7 -30.82 12.28 25.92
CA GLN A 7 -29.97 13.04 24.98
C GLN A 7 -29.74 14.56 25.17
N LYS A 8 -28.46 14.90 25.35
CA LYS A 8 -27.78 15.90 24.52
C LYS A 8 -26.53 15.27 23.91
N ILE A 9 -26.38 15.40 22.60
CA ILE A 9 -25.22 14.96 21.82
C ILE A 9 -24.44 16.22 21.45
N THR A 10 -23.19 16.37 21.91
CA THR A 10 -22.20 17.18 21.18
C THR A 10 -20.76 16.84 21.55
N THR A 11 -20.00 16.48 20.53
CA THR A 11 -18.55 16.38 20.44
C THR A 11 -17.81 17.64 20.94
N THR A 12 -16.60 17.51 21.50
CA THR A 12 -15.29 17.97 20.95
C THR A 12 -14.21 18.03 22.05
N ASN A 13 -12.94 18.05 21.65
CA ASN A 13 -11.69 18.22 22.42
C ASN A 13 -11.10 16.89 22.93
N ASN A 14 -10.13 16.26 22.24
CA ASN A 14 -8.79 16.73 21.84
C ASN A 14 -7.82 16.90 23.02
N GLU A 15 -7.48 15.78 23.65
CA GLU A 15 -6.16 15.62 24.28
C GLU A 15 -5.32 14.70 23.39
N LEU A 16 -4.12 15.15 23.02
CA LEU A 16 -3.08 14.32 22.43
C LEU A 16 -2.38 13.58 23.57
N PRO A 17 -2.54 12.25 23.72
CA PRO A 17 -1.93 11.53 24.84
C PRO A 17 -0.42 11.33 24.62
N ALA A 18 0.26 11.19 25.75
CA ALA A 18 1.71 11.14 25.96
C ALA A 18 2.58 10.41 24.91
N ILE A 19 3.85 10.83 24.90
CA ILE A 19 4.94 10.26 24.10
C ILE A 19 5.22 8.80 24.51
N SER A 20 4.51 7.85 23.89
CA SER A 20 4.79 6.41 24.00
C SER A 20 5.77 5.98 22.91
N ILE A 21 7.06 6.11 23.18
CA ILE A 21 8.14 5.63 22.31
C ILE A 21 8.88 4.51 23.07
N PRO A 22 8.30 3.30 23.11
CA PRO A 22 8.90 2.23 22.30
C PRO A 22 7.90 1.33 21.54
N ALA A 23 6.66 1.19 22.01
CA ALA A 23 5.70 0.22 21.46
C ALA A 23 5.15 0.61 20.07
N ASP A 24 4.79 1.89 19.89
CA ASP A 24 4.29 2.46 18.64
C ASP A 24 5.21 2.15 17.45
N HIS A 25 6.53 2.31 17.64
CA HIS A 25 7.53 2.09 16.60
C HIS A 25 7.68 0.61 16.23
N GLY A 26 7.56 -0.30 17.21
CA GLY A 26 7.54 -1.74 16.97
C GLY A 26 6.35 -2.16 16.10
N ILE A 27 5.16 -1.60 16.36
CA ILE A 27 3.95 -1.88 15.56
C ILE A 27 4.11 -1.33 14.13
N VAL A 28 4.67 -0.13 13.96
CA VAL A 28 4.95 0.44 12.62
C VAL A 28 5.88 -0.47 11.81
N GLN A 29 6.97 -0.97 12.42
CA GLN A 29 7.88 -1.92 11.78
C GLN A 29 7.21 -3.26 11.45
N GLN A 30 6.45 -3.83 12.38
CA GLN A 30 5.69 -5.07 12.14
C GLN A 30 4.75 -4.92 10.94
N VAL A 31 4.03 -3.81 10.84
CA VAL A 31 3.13 -3.54 9.71
C VAL A 31 3.90 -3.37 8.39
N GLN A 32 5.07 -2.74 8.40
CA GLN A 32 5.94 -2.68 7.22
C GLN A 32 6.39 -4.09 6.78
N CYS A 33 6.83 -4.95 7.71
CA CYS A 33 7.17 -6.35 7.41
C CYS A 33 5.97 -7.13 6.89
N LEU A 34 4.77 -6.96 7.47
CA LEU A 34 3.55 -7.61 6.99
C LEU A 34 3.17 -7.17 5.58
N ILE A 35 3.36 -5.89 5.23
CA ILE A 35 3.18 -5.39 3.86
C ILE A 35 4.18 -6.08 2.92
N GLU A 36 5.48 -6.10 3.23
CA GLU A 36 6.49 -6.78 2.41
C GLU A 36 6.18 -8.28 2.19
N MET A 37 5.62 -8.95 3.19
CA MET A 37 5.24 -10.37 3.09
C MET A 37 3.92 -10.62 2.33
N ASN A 38 3.02 -9.64 2.23
CA ASN A 38 1.64 -9.85 1.78
C ASN A 38 1.14 -8.92 0.65
N TYR A 39 1.92 -7.96 0.16
CA TYR A 39 1.44 -6.97 -0.82
C TYR A 39 0.97 -7.56 -2.16
N LYS A 40 1.43 -8.76 -2.54
CA LYS A 40 0.96 -9.50 -3.74
C LYS A 40 -0.31 -10.31 -3.50
N ALA A 41 -0.73 -10.50 -2.25
CA ALA A 41 -1.95 -11.23 -1.92
C ALA A 41 -3.13 -10.26 -1.77
N LYS A 42 -4.32 -10.66 -2.22
CA LYS A 42 -5.61 -9.97 -1.96
C LYS A 42 -6.01 -10.00 -0.46
N ARG A 43 -5.21 -9.35 0.38
CA ARG A 43 -5.50 -9.09 1.79
C ARG A 43 -6.15 -7.72 1.94
N GLY A 44 -7.35 -7.68 2.49
CA GLY A 44 -7.99 -6.43 2.87
C GLY A 44 -7.23 -5.72 4.00
N GLN A 45 -7.41 -4.40 4.13
CA GLN A 45 -6.74 -3.61 5.17
C GLN A 45 -6.97 -4.13 6.60
N VAL A 46 -8.13 -4.74 6.86
CA VAL A 46 -8.50 -5.35 8.16
C VAL A 46 -7.51 -6.46 8.56
N PHE A 47 -7.06 -7.30 7.62
CA PHE A 47 -6.09 -8.38 7.91
C PHE A 47 -4.81 -7.86 8.58
N TYR A 48 -4.26 -6.75 8.11
CA TYR A 48 -3.04 -6.15 8.66
C TYR A 48 -3.28 -5.58 10.06
N ALA A 49 -4.47 -5.02 10.29
CA ALA A 49 -4.88 -4.43 11.56
C ALA A 49 -5.08 -5.53 12.62
N ASP A 50 -5.81 -6.59 12.28
CA ASP A 50 -6.03 -7.77 13.12
C ASP A 50 -4.70 -8.46 13.48
N THR A 51 -3.78 -8.59 12.52
CA THR A 51 -2.48 -9.26 12.73
C THR A 51 -1.61 -8.54 13.76
N VAL A 52 -1.76 -7.22 13.92
CA VAL A 52 -1.09 -6.44 14.99
C VAL A 52 -2.01 -6.11 16.17
N ASN A 53 -3.15 -6.80 16.28
CA ASN A 53 -4.16 -6.64 17.34
C ASN A 53 -4.63 -5.18 17.52
N MET A 54 -4.82 -4.44 16.42
CA MET A 54 -5.22 -3.03 16.44
C MET A 54 -6.40 -2.78 15.49
N GLU A 55 -7.32 -1.91 15.91
CA GLU A 55 -8.41 -1.45 15.03
C GLU A 55 -7.85 -0.63 13.86
N LEU A 56 -8.39 -0.84 12.65
CA LEU A 56 -7.90 -0.21 11.41
C LEU A 56 -7.86 1.34 11.46
N THR A 57 -8.79 1.99 12.19
CA THR A 57 -8.78 3.45 12.38
C THR A 57 -7.56 3.89 13.20
N ASN A 58 -7.28 3.17 14.28
CA ASN A 58 -6.13 3.42 15.15
C ASN A 58 -4.81 3.13 14.43
N LEU A 59 -4.74 2.04 13.66
CA LEU A 59 -3.56 1.73 12.85
C LEU A 59 -3.31 2.82 11.79
N ASN A 60 -4.35 3.30 11.09
CA ASN A 60 -4.17 4.41 10.14
C ASN A 60 -3.75 5.72 10.83
N ARG A 61 -4.21 6.00 12.05
CA ARG A 61 -3.75 7.15 12.85
C ARG A 61 -2.28 7.02 13.23
N LEU A 62 -1.86 5.82 13.65
CA LEU A 62 -0.47 5.50 13.97
C LEU A 62 0.45 5.65 12.75
N LEU A 63 0.09 5.05 11.62
CA LEU A 63 0.88 5.12 10.38
C LEU A 63 0.96 6.56 9.84
N LYS A 64 -0.12 7.36 9.96
CA LYS A 64 -0.06 8.80 9.63
C LYS A 64 0.87 9.58 10.55
N LYS A 65 0.89 9.29 11.86
CA LYS A 65 1.75 9.95 12.86
C LYS A 65 3.25 9.71 12.59
N TYR A 66 3.63 8.52 12.12
CA TYR A 66 5.04 8.12 11.96
C TYR A 66 5.55 8.06 10.52
N LEU A 67 4.69 7.85 9.53
CA LEU A 67 5.05 7.66 8.11
C LEU A 67 4.28 8.60 7.16
N GLU A 68 3.47 9.52 7.70
CA GLU A 68 2.60 10.45 6.96
C GLU A 68 1.61 9.79 5.96
N LYS A 69 1.42 8.47 6.08
CA LYS A 69 0.70 7.64 5.10
C LYS A 69 -0.32 6.72 5.77
N THR A 70 -1.39 6.41 5.04
CA THR A 70 -2.35 5.36 5.40
C THR A 70 -1.80 3.98 5.07
N LEU A 71 -2.34 2.94 5.70
CA LEU A 71 -2.04 1.54 5.35
C LEU A 71 -2.26 1.27 3.86
N SER A 72 -3.39 1.74 3.30
CA SER A 72 -3.69 1.65 1.86
C SER A 72 -2.60 2.32 1.01
N SER A 73 -2.12 3.51 1.38
CA SER A 73 -1.05 4.19 0.65
C SER A 73 0.26 3.39 0.69
N LEU A 74 0.64 2.86 1.85
CA LEU A 74 1.88 2.07 2.00
C LEU A 74 1.85 0.79 1.17
N ILE A 75 0.73 0.06 1.17
CA ILE A 75 0.52 -1.13 0.32
C ILE A 75 0.64 -0.75 -1.16
N GLN A 76 -0.03 0.32 -1.57
CA GLN A 76 -0.03 0.77 -2.97
C GLN A 76 1.34 1.29 -3.43
N ASP A 77 2.10 1.94 -2.56
CA ASP A 77 3.47 2.39 -2.83
C ASP A 77 4.42 1.19 -2.95
N ARG A 78 4.20 0.12 -2.16
CA ARG A 78 4.98 -1.12 -2.28
C ARG A 78 4.69 -1.89 -3.58
N ILE A 79 3.42 -1.97 -3.98
CA ILE A 79 2.99 -2.53 -5.27
C ILE A 79 3.60 -1.70 -6.41
N HIS A 80 3.63 -0.37 -6.28
CA HIS A 80 4.24 0.51 -7.27
C HIS A 80 5.74 0.26 -7.43
N LYS A 81 6.49 0.15 -6.32
CA LYS A 81 7.92 -0.19 -6.34
C LYS A 81 8.19 -1.54 -6.99
N GLU A 82 7.34 -2.54 -6.76
CA GLU A 82 7.44 -3.84 -7.45
C GLU A 82 7.18 -3.70 -8.95
N ALA A 83 6.16 -2.92 -9.34
CA ALA A 83 5.83 -2.69 -10.74
C ALA A 83 7.00 -2.03 -11.51
N GLU A 84 7.69 -1.07 -10.91
CA GLU A 84 8.89 -0.46 -11.48
C GLU A 84 10.02 -1.50 -11.63
N TYR A 85 10.33 -2.24 -10.56
CA TYR A 85 11.34 -3.31 -10.59
C TYR A 85 11.06 -4.35 -11.68
N LEU A 86 9.82 -4.83 -11.80
CA LEU A 86 9.46 -5.81 -12.84
C LEU A 86 9.55 -5.23 -14.26
N LEU A 87 9.35 -3.92 -14.43
CA LEU A 87 9.49 -3.25 -15.73
C LEU A 87 10.96 -2.99 -16.13
N THR A 88 11.89 -2.84 -15.18
CA THR A 88 13.31 -2.62 -15.48
C THR A 88 14.14 -3.91 -15.48
N GLU A 89 13.87 -4.82 -14.54
CA GLU A 89 14.70 -6.02 -14.26
C GLU A 89 14.14 -7.33 -14.83
N THR A 90 13.03 -7.30 -15.58
CA THR A 90 12.47 -8.52 -16.22
C THR A 90 11.94 -8.23 -17.61
N THR A 91 11.76 -9.26 -18.45
CA THR A 91 11.11 -9.16 -19.77
C THR A 91 9.58 -9.33 -19.72
N LEU A 92 8.97 -9.39 -18.53
CA LEU A 92 7.53 -9.64 -18.39
C LEU A 92 6.68 -8.57 -19.09
N SER A 93 5.66 -9.03 -19.82
CA SER A 93 4.68 -8.14 -20.45
C SER A 93 3.84 -7.39 -19.41
N CYS A 94 3.26 -6.26 -19.81
CA CYS A 94 2.34 -5.49 -18.97
C CYS A 94 1.17 -6.36 -18.42
N LYS A 95 0.73 -7.37 -19.19
CA LYS A 95 -0.31 -8.33 -18.77
C LYS A 95 0.16 -9.27 -17.67
N GLU A 96 1.37 -9.81 -17.79
CA GLU A 96 1.97 -10.70 -16.79
C GLU A 96 2.29 -9.95 -15.49
N ILE A 97 2.78 -8.70 -15.59
CA ILE A 97 3.04 -7.85 -14.42
C ILE A 97 1.72 -7.52 -13.69
N ALA A 98 0.66 -7.13 -14.41
CA ALA A 98 -0.65 -6.88 -13.80
C ALA A 98 -1.20 -8.12 -13.05
N PHE A 99 -1.02 -9.31 -13.64
CA PHE A 99 -1.41 -10.58 -13.02
C PHE A 99 -0.53 -10.93 -11.80
N ALA A 100 0.80 -10.77 -11.89
CA ALA A 100 1.75 -11.11 -10.84
C ALA A 100 1.67 -10.20 -9.60
N LEU A 101 1.17 -8.97 -9.76
CA LEU A 101 0.88 -8.06 -8.66
C LEU A 101 -0.51 -8.29 -8.04
N ASP A 102 -1.32 -9.18 -8.62
CA ASP A 102 -2.73 -9.44 -8.31
C ASP A 102 -3.62 -8.17 -8.34
N THR A 103 -3.11 -7.12 -8.99
CA THR A 103 -3.69 -5.78 -9.02
C THR A 103 -4.25 -5.47 -10.40
N TYR A 104 -5.56 -5.70 -10.50
CA TYR A 104 -6.44 -5.21 -11.56
C TYR A 104 -6.22 -5.85 -12.94
N ASP A 105 -7.14 -5.56 -13.87
CA ASP A 105 -6.95 -5.90 -15.28
C ASP A 105 -5.79 -5.09 -15.91
N PRO A 106 -5.18 -5.57 -17.01
CA PRO A 106 -4.06 -4.85 -17.66
C PRO A 106 -4.39 -3.40 -18.09
N PRO A 107 -5.61 -3.08 -18.59
CA PRO A 107 -6.04 -1.70 -18.84
C PRO A 107 -6.00 -0.80 -17.61
N TYR A 108 -6.51 -1.27 -16.46
CA TYR A 108 -6.51 -0.52 -15.21
C TYR A 108 -5.09 -0.35 -14.69
N PHE A 109 -4.29 -1.42 -14.64
CA PHE A 109 -2.87 -1.35 -14.24
C PHE A 109 -2.11 -0.28 -15.04
N SER A 110 -2.29 -0.26 -16.37
CA SER A 110 -1.66 0.73 -17.25
C SER A 110 -2.07 2.18 -16.92
N ARG A 111 -3.34 2.42 -16.57
CA ARG A 111 -3.85 3.74 -16.16
C ARG A 111 -3.35 4.15 -14.77
N TRP A 112 -3.37 3.21 -13.82
CA TRP A 112 -2.90 3.39 -12.45
C TRP A 112 -1.40 3.71 -12.41
N PHE A 113 -0.59 2.96 -13.16
CA PHE A 113 0.86 3.18 -13.26
C PHE A 113 1.15 4.55 -13.89
N LYS A 114 0.50 4.89 -15.01
CA LYS A 114 0.64 6.21 -15.63
C LYS A 114 0.20 7.36 -14.73
N LYS A 115 -0.83 7.17 -13.90
CA LYS A 115 -1.25 8.19 -12.92
C LYS A 115 -0.18 8.45 -11.85
N ARG A 116 0.65 7.46 -11.52
CA ARG A 116 1.75 7.57 -10.53
C ARG A 116 3.05 8.11 -11.14
N THR A 117 3.45 7.66 -12.32
CA THR A 117 4.75 8.00 -12.93
C THR A 117 4.71 9.03 -14.06
N GLY A 118 3.52 9.36 -14.58
CA GLY A 118 3.33 10.12 -15.82
C GLY A 118 3.52 9.30 -17.12
N LEU A 119 4.11 8.11 -17.04
CA LEU A 119 4.48 7.27 -18.19
C LEU A 119 3.61 6.01 -18.27
N THR A 120 3.30 5.51 -19.47
CA THR A 120 2.76 4.14 -19.59
C THR A 120 3.83 3.11 -19.16
N PRO A 121 3.44 1.89 -18.74
CA PRO A 121 4.41 0.83 -18.43
C PRO A 121 5.42 0.58 -19.56
N SER A 122 4.99 0.65 -20.83
CA SER A 122 5.87 0.49 -22.00
C SER A 122 6.85 1.66 -22.16
N GLN A 123 6.40 2.90 -21.97
CA GLN A 123 7.28 4.08 -22.01
C GLN A 123 8.29 4.08 -20.86
N PHE A 124 7.87 3.63 -19.67
CA PHE A 124 8.75 3.50 -18.51
C PHE A 124 9.83 2.44 -18.77
N ARG A 125 9.43 1.25 -19.23
CA ARG A 125 10.34 0.17 -19.67
C ARG A 125 11.36 0.69 -20.69
N GLN A 126 10.91 1.30 -21.79
CA GLN A 126 11.80 1.83 -22.83
C GLN A 126 12.84 2.85 -22.30
N LYS A 127 12.50 3.61 -21.25
CA LYS A 127 13.35 4.65 -20.68
C LYS A 127 14.31 4.15 -19.61
N TYR A 128 13.94 3.09 -18.87
CA TYR A 128 14.62 2.69 -17.63
C TYR A 128 15.05 1.21 -17.58
N GLN A 129 14.78 0.41 -18.61
CA GLN A 129 15.20 -1.00 -18.64
C GLN A 129 16.73 -1.11 -18.62
N THR A 130 17.23 -1.79 -17.59
CA THR A 130 18.65 -1.96 -17.22
C THR A 130 19.25 -3.25 -17.80
N LEU A 131 18.41 -4.27 -17.98
CA LEU A 131 18.79 -5.50 -18.68
C LEU A 131 19.20 -5.18 -20.12
N PRO A 132 20.41 -5.56 -20.58
CA PRO A 132 20.74 -5.51 -22.00
C PRO A 132 19.77 -6.40 -22.77
N ASP A 133 19.37 -5.95 -23.96
CA ASP A 133 18.39 -6.65 -24.78
C ASP A 133 18.94 -7.98 -25.33
N LEU A 134 18.80 -9.03 -24.52
CA LEU A 134 19.11 -10.41 -24.90
C LEU A 134 17.95 -11.08 -25.65
N THR A 135 16.98 -10.31 -26.17
CA THR A 135 15.81 -10.83 -26.92
C THR A 135 16.02 -10.88 -28.44
N LEU A 136 17.26 -11.00 -28.89
CA LEU A 136 17.60 -11.64 -30.18
C LEU A 136 17.26 -13.15 -30.17
N LYS A 137 15.99 -13.47 -29.99
CA LYS A 137 15.40 -14.79 -30.27
C LYS A 137 14.72 -14.76 -31.63
N ASN A 138 15.55 -14.60 -32.66
CA ASN A 138 15.23 -14.82 -34.07
C ASN A 138 16.33 -15.70 -34.70
N PHE A 139 16.44 -16.95 -34.21
CA PHE A 139 17.10 -18.08 -34.87
C PHE A 139 16.40 -19.36 -34.39
#